data_AF-A0A1X1N0I3-F1
#
_entry.id   AF-A0A1X1N0I3-F1
#
_cell.length_a   1.000
_cell.length_b   1.000
_cell.length_c   1.000
_cell.angle_alpha   90.00
_cell.angle_beta   90.00
_cell.angle_gamma   90.00
#
_symmetry.space_group_name_H-M   'P 1'
#
loop_
_entity.id
_entity.type
_entity.pdbx_description
1 polymer ?
#
loop_
_entity_poly.entity_id
_entity_poly.type
_entity_poly.pdbx_seq_one_letter_code
_entity_poly.pdbx_strand_id
1 'polypeptide(L)'
;MSDQPRKSRADRGHVRLNQRDLHALEWIFDMRAAFESDISEILGPEHPISKNAARAVVKRWENAGVASADPVLAGQGRLVRLTAEGTRLVSSMELESDGAATSAAGAVRHAMVARARLRIENAGVGGSRVLAWISERQWRHENEAALHTGSHVPDGFVRLDGGMTGVVQVGHTRVEVARLRPLIAKLARHHPVVVLAVPRGELAGNPAGPAAVTDDGDGLPATVFTVEI
;
A
#
# COMPACT_ATOMS: atom_id res chain seq x y z
N MET A 1 56.03 -9.87 -13.17
CA MET A 1 54.58 -9.76 -13.44
C MET A 1 53.93 -11.03 -12.92
N SER A 2 53.26 -10.95 -11.78
CA SER A 2 52.56 -12.08 -11.17
C SER A 2 51.09 -11.69 -11.08
N ASP A 3 50.32 -12.09 -12.08
CA ASP A 3 48.87 -11.88 -12.11
C ASP A 3 48.24 -12.95 -11.21
N GLN A 4 48.10 -12.62 -9.92
CA GLN A 4 47.35 -13.47 -8.99
C GLN A 4 45.87 -13.38 -9.37
N PRO A 5 45.20 -14.51 -9.69
CA PRO A 5 43.77 -14.50 -9.97
C PRO A 5 43.04 -13.97 -8.73
N ARG A 6 42.36 -12.82 -8.90
CA ARG A 6 41.52 -12.23 -7.86
C ARG A 6 40.56 -13.29 -7.34
N LYS A 7 40.72 -13.66 -6.07
CA LYS A 7 39.86 -14.58 -5.33
C LYS A 7 38.41 -14.15 -5.51
N SER A 8 37.66 -14.86 -6.37
CA SER A 8 36.22 -14.65 -6.51
C SER A 8 35.59 -14.98 -5.17
N ARG A 9 34.87 -14.02 -4.58
CA ARG A 9 34.19 -14.24 -3.32
C ARG A 9 33.14 -15.35 -3.49
N ALA A 10 33.04 -16.24 -2.51
CA ALA A 10 32.16 -17.41 -2.54
C ALA A 10 30.66 -17.07 -2.52
N ASP A 11 30.32 -15.79 -2.33
CA ASP A 11 28.98 -15.21 -2.36
C ASP A 11 28.59 -14.63 -3.73
N ARG A 12 29.43 -14.81 -4.76
CA ARG A 12 29.17 -14.35 -6.13
C ARG A 12 28.01 -15.13 -6.74
N GLY A 13 26.80 -14.62 -6.55
CA GLY A 13 25.54 -15.19 -7.05
C GLY A 13 24.42 -15.23 -6.02
N HIS A 14 24.73 -15.11 -4.72
CA HIS A 14 23.75 -15.06 -3.65
C HIS A 14 23.63 -13.63 -3.11
N VAL A 15 22.60 -12.92 -3.55
CA VAL A 15 22.27 -11.60 -3.01
C VAL A 15 21.89 -11.75 -1.54
N ARG A 16 22.71 -11.20 -0.64
CA ARG A 16 22.36 -11.09 0.78
C ARG A 16 21.32 -10.00 0.97
N LEU A 17 20.08 -10.40 1.16
CA LEU A 17 19.02 -9.53 1.66
C LEU A 17 19.29 -9.25 3.14
N ASN A 18 19.26 -7.98 3.53
CA ASN A 18 19.37 -7.60 4.93
C ASN A 18 17.97 -7.46 5.57
N GLN A 19 17.91 -7.19 6.87
CA GLN A 19 16.64 -7.06 7.60
C GLN A 19 15.73 -5.95 7.04
N ARG A 20 16.31 -4.85 6.57
CA ARG A 20 15.57 -3.73 5.96
C ARG A 20 14.97 -4.15 4.62
N ASP A 21 15.69 -4.96 3.85
CA ASP A 21 15.18 -5.54 2.61
C ASP A 21 14.00 -6.46 2.90
N LEU A 22 14.13 -7.37 3.87
CA LEU A 22 13.06 -8.29 4.26
C LEU A 22 11.80 -7.54 4.71
N HIS A 23 11.95 -6.53 5.57
CA HIS A 23 10.83 -5.71 6.02
C HIS A 23 10.13 -4.98 4.87
N ALA A 24 10.88 -4.43 3.92
CA ALA A 24 10.31 -3.78 2.75
C ALA A 24 9.60 -4.79 1.82
N LEU A 25 10.14 -5.99 1.66
CA LEU A 25 9.51 -7.06 0.89
C LEU A 25 8.23 -7.55 1.57
N GLU A 26 8.21 -7.72 2.89
CA GLU A 26 7.00 -8.02 3.69
C GLU A 26 5.93 -6.94 3.51
N TRP A 27 6.33 -5.67 3.56
CA TRP A 27 5.42 -4.54 3.34
C TRP A 27 4.84 -4.57 1.91
N ILE A 28 5.66 -4.86 0.89
CA ILE A 28 5.19 -5.01 -0.50
C ILE A 28 4.31 -6.24 -0.66
N PHE A 29 4.58 -7.34 0.05
CA PHE A 29 3.73 -8.54 0.04
C PHE A 29 2.32 -8.23 0.54
N ASP A 30 2.24 -7.49 1.64
CA ASP A 30 0.99 -7.04 2.24
C ASP A 30 0.20 -6.14 1.28
N MET A 31 0.88 -5.21 0.62
CA MET A 31 0.28 -4.28 -0.35
C MET A 31 0.17 -4.82 -1.79
N ARG A 32 0.71 -6.01 -2.08
CA ARG A 32 0.83 -6.67 -3.40
C ARG A 32 1.69 -5.97 -4.45
N ALA A 33 1.76 -4.64 -4.46
CA ALA A 33 2.59 -3.86 -5.37
C ALA A 33 2.97 -2.50 -4.77
N ALA A 34 4.05 -1.90 -5.26
CA ALA A 34 4.44 -0.53 -4.93
C ALA A 34 5.05 0.18 -6.14
N PHE A 35 4.96 1.52 -6.19
CA PHE A 35 5.76 2.28 -7.15
C PHE A 35 7.21 2.31 -6.72
N GLU A 36 8.13 2.16 -7.67
CA GLU A 36 9.57 2.27 -7.38
C GLU A 36 9.94 3.61 -6.71
N SER A 37 9.22 4.69 -7.04
CA SER A 37 9.44 6.00 -6.44
C SER A 37 9.24 6.03 -4.93
N ASP A 38 8.44 5.10 -4.40
CA ASP A 38 7.98 5.07 -3.02
C ASP A 38 8.85 4.12 -2.17
N ILE A 39 9.69 3.31 -2.81
CA ILE A 39 10.63 2.36 -2.16
C ILE A 39 11.61 3.08 -1.23
N SER A 40 11.94 4.34 -1.52
CA SER A 40 12.75 5.20 -0.66
C SER A 40 12.15 5.36 0.75
N GLU A 41 10.83 5.60 0.81
CA GLU A 41 10.08 5.78 2.05
C GLU A 41 9.84 4.43 2.74
N ILE A 42 9.54 3.37 1.97
CA ILE A 42 9.34 2.02 2.51
C ILE A 42 10.61 1.48 3.19
N LEU A 43 11.79 1.70 2.59
CA LEU A 43 13.06 1.23 3.15
C LEU A 43 13.52 2.02 4.39
N GLY A 44 13.02 3.24 4.57
CA GLY A 44 13.46 4.15 5.63
C GLY A 44 12.31 5.05 6.07
N PRO A 45 11.31 4.52 6.78
CA PRO A 45 10.10 5.28 7.11
C PRO A 45 10.41 6.53 7.94
N GLU A 46 11.37 6.45 8.88
CA GLU A 46 11.82 7.61 9.66
C GLU A 46 12.82 8.49 8.89
N HIS A 47 13.65 7.86 8.06
CA HIS A 47 14.76 8.50 7.35
C HIS A 47 14.87 7.92 5.93
N PRO A 48 14.10 8.47 4.96
CA PRO A 48 14.05 7.93 3.61
C PRO A 48 15.43 7.96 2.94
N ILE A 49 15.79 6.86 2.27
CA ILE A 49 17.03 6.81 1.50
C ILE A 49 16.90 7.60 0.19
N SER A 50 18.00 7.97 -0.46
CA SER A 50 17.88 8.65 -1.76
C SER A 50 17.19 7.78 -2.81
N LYS A 51 16.48 8.40 -3.78
CA LYS A 51 15.82 7.69 -4.89
C LYS A 51 16.79 6.82 -5.70
N ASN A 52 18.05 7.25 -5.85
CA ASN A 52 19.07 6.46 -6.54
C ASN A 52 19.49 5.23 -5.72
N ALA A 53 19.59 5.36 -4.39
CA ALA A 53 19.83 4.22 -3.53
C ALA A 53 18.66 3.23 -3.58
N ALA A 54 17.41 3.71 -3.55
CA ALA A 54 16.22 2.88 -3.70
C ALA A 54 16.22 2.11 -5.03
N ARG A 55 16.51 2.77 -6.16
CA ARG A 55 16.68 2.11 -7.48
C ARG A 55 17.74 1.02 -7.45
N ALA A 56 18.88 1.25 -6.79
CA ALA A 56 19.93 0.26 -6.65
C ALA A 56 19.50 -0.94 -5.80
N VAL A 57 18.69 -0.72 -4.76
CA VAL A 57 18.07 -1.79 -3.96
C VAL A 57 17.08 -2.60 -4.79
N VAL A 58 16.18 -1.95 -5.53
CA VAL A 58 15.22 -2.64 -6.41
C VAL A 58 15.95 -3.49 -7.44
N LYS A 59 16.96 -2.95 -8.12
CA LYS A 59 17.79 -3.71 -9.07
C LYS A 59 18.47 -4.91 -8.41
N ARG A 60 18.89 -4.79 -7.15
CA ARG A 60 19.45 -5.90 -6.38
C ARG A 60 18.41 -6.98 -6.10
N TRP A 61 17.16 -6.61 -5.78
CA TRP A 61 16.05 -7.56 -5.63
C TRP A 61 15.68 -8.24 -6.94
N GLU A 62 15.68 -7.51 -8.07
CA GLU A 62 15.48 -8.07 -9.41
C GLU A 62 16.56 -9.11 -9.74
N ASN A 63 17.84 -8.78 -9.51
CA ASN A 63 18.95 -9.70 -9.72
C ASN A 63 18.92 -10.93 -8.79
N ALA A 64 18.30 -10.80 -7.62
CA ALA A 64 18.08 -11.91 -6.69
C ALA A 64 16.87 -12.77 -7.08
N GLY A 65 16.06 -12.35 -8.05
CA GLY A 65 14.85 -13.04 -8.47
C GLY A 65 13.69 -12.95 -7.48
N VAL A 66 13.76 -12.08 -6.46
CA VAL A 66 12.71 -11.95 -5.43
C VAL A 66 11.67 -10.86 -5.76
N ALA A 67 11.98 -9.93 -6.65
CA ALA A 67 11.03 -8.93 -7.12
C ALA A 67 11.19 -8.69 -8.64
N SER A 68 10.12 -8.23 -9.30
CA SER A 68 10.18 -7.63 -10.64
C SER A 68 9.88 -6.15 -10.55
N ALA A 69 10.50 -5.33 -11.39
CA ALA A 69 10.17 -3.91 -11.50
C ALA A 69 9.92 -3.53 -12.98
N ASP A 70 8.65 -3.54 -13.35
CA ASP A 70 8.20 -3.43 -14.73
C ASP A 70 7.64 -2.02 -15.03
N PRO A 71 7.89 -1.42 -16.20
CA PRO A 71 7.19 -0.21 -16.61
C PRO A 71 5.73 -0.56 -16.93
N VAL A 72 4.76 0.17 -16.36
CA VAL A 72 3.34 -0.17 -16.53
C VAL A 72 2.54 0.93 -17.24
N LEU A 73 2.84 2.20 -16.96
CA LEU A 73 2.24 3.34 -17.65
C LEU A 73 3.29 4.42 -17.90
N ALA A 74 3.21 5.05 -19.06
CA ALA A 74 4.09 6.17 -19.40
C ALA A 74 4.01 7.26 -18.31
N GLY A 75 5.16 7.60 -17.72
CA GLY A 75 5.26 8.67 -16.71
C GLY A 75 4.93 8.28 -15.26
N GLN A 76 4.39 7.09 -14.98
CA GLN A 76 4.10 6.66 -13.59
C GLN A 76 5.25 5.89 -12.91
N GLY A 77 6.32 5.60 -13.66
CA GLY A 77 7.47 4.84 -13.16
C GLY A 77 7.28 3.33 -13.26
N ARG A 78 8.16 2.59 -12.57
CA ARG A 78 8.11 1.12 -12.53
C ARG A 78 7.26 0.65 -11.36
N LEU A 79 6.49 -0.42 -11.57
CA LEU A 79 5.81 -1.14 -10.49
C LEU A 79 6.69 -2.26 -9.99
N VAL A 80 6.98 -2.23 -8.70
CA VAL A 80 7.69 -3.28 -7.98
C VAL A 80 6.67 -4.28 -7.45
N ARG A 81 6.84 -5.56 -7.79
CA ARG A 81 6.03 -6.68 -7.31
C ARG A 81 6.94 -7.81 -6.85
N LEU A 82 6.49 -8.58 -5.88
CA LEU A 82 7.21 -9.81 -5.52
C LEU A 82 7.03 -10.86 -6.61
N THR A 83 8.10 -11.62 -6.87
CA THR A 83 8.00 -12.86 -7.63
C THR A 83 7.41 -13.96 -6.74
N ALA A 84 7.18 -15.14 -7.31
CA ALA A 84 6.84 -16.32 -6.51
C ALA A 84 7.91 -16.63 -5.44
N GLU A 85 9.19 -16.42 -5.78
CA GLU A 85 10.30 -16.62 -4.85
C GLU A 85 10.32 -15.57 -3.74
N GLY A 86 10.16 -14.29 -4.08
CA GLY A 86 10.07 -13.24 -3.06
C GLY A 86 8.85 -13.39 -2.18
N THR A 87 7.73 -13.89 -2.74
CA THR A 87 6.53 -14.21 -1.97
C THR A 87 6.84 -15.30 -0.96
N ARG A 88 7.41 -16.43 -1.38
CA ARG A 88 7.80 -17.53 -0.47
C ARG A 88 8.75 -17.09 0.65
N LEU A 89 9.63 -16.12 0.36
CA LEU A 89 10.59 -15.61 1.33
C LEU A 89 9.90 -14.90 2.51
N VAL A 90 8.77 -14.24 2.28
CA VAL A 90 8.09 -13.38 3.27
C VAL A 90 6.71 -13.88 3.68
N SER A 91 6.14 -14.84 2.94
CA SER A 91 4.92 -15.52 3.34
C SER A 91 5.24 -16.50 4.46
N SER A 92 4.74 -16.23 5.66
CA SER A 92 4.55 -17.31 6.65
C SER A 92 3.57 -18.33 6.05
N MET A 93 3.76 -19.63 6.29
CA MET A 93 3.04 -20.74 5.63
C MET A 93 1.49 -20.67 5.69
N GLU A 94 0.90 -19.76 6.48
CA GLU A 94 -0.54 -19.62 6.71
C GLU A 94 -1.24 -18.60 5.77
N LEU A 95 -0.49 -17.71 5.12
CA LEU A 95 -1.05 -16.76 4.15
C LEU A 95 -0.77 -17.27 2.74
N GLU A 96 -1.62 -18.19 2.27
CA GLU A 96 -1.52 -18.72 0.91
C GLU A 96 -1.39 -17.57 -0.11
N SER A 97 -0.47 -17.76 -1.05
CA SER A 97 -0.30 -16.87 -2.18
C SER A 97 -1.60 -16.84 -2.97
N ASP A 98 -2.34 -15.73 -2.89
CA ASP A 98 -3.49 -15.45 -3.74
C ASP A 98 -3.01 -15.43 -5.21
N GLY A 99 -3.00 -16.62 -5.83
CA GLY A 99 -2.23 -16.98 -7.01
C GLY A 99 -2.81 -16.48 -8.33
N ALA A 100 -3.76 -15.54 -8.27
CA ALA A 100 -4.29 -14.92 -9.47
C ALA A 100 -3.28 -13.92 -10.02
N ALA A 101 -2.81 -14.15 -11.25
CA ALA A 101 -2.03 -13.18 -12.00
C ALA A 101 -2.78 -11.84 -12.02
N THR A 102 -2.30 -10.88 -11.24
CA THR A 102 -2.92 -9.56 -11.16
C THR A 102 -2.72 -8.85 -12.50
N SER A 103 -3.81 -8.37 -13.11
CA SER A 103 -3.73 -7.56 -14.32
C SER A 103 -2.88 -6.31 -14.10
N ALA A 104 -2.36 -5.70 -15.17
CA ALA A 104 -1.60 -4.45 -15.07
C ALA A 104 -2.39 -3.35 -14.33
N ALA A 105 -3.69 -3.23 -14.63
CA ALA A 105 -4.58 -2.30 -13.94
C ALA A 105 -4.75 -2.64 -12.44
N GLY A 106 -4.88 -3.93 -12.10
CA GLY A 106 -4.93 -4.37 -10.71
C GLY A 106 -3.63 -4.07 -9.95
N ALA A 107 -2.48 -4.24 -10.59
CA ALA A 107 -1.18 -3.93 -9.99
C ALA A 107 -1.02 -2.42 -9.73
N VAL A 108 -1.47 -1.58 -10.67
CA VAL A 108 -1.51 -0.11 -10.48
C VAL A 108 -2.42 0.25 -9.30
N ARG A 109 -3.62 -0.35 -9.22
CA ARG A 109 -4.53 -0.17 -8.09
C ARG A 109 -3.86 -0.50 -6.76
N HIS A 110 -3.24 -1.67 -6.65
CA HIS A 110 -2.53 -2.07 -5.44
C HIS A 110 -1.39 -1.11 -5.09
N ALA A 111 -0.60 -0.67 -6.06
CA ALA A 111 0.48 0.30 -5.83
C ALA A 111 -0.04 1.68 -5.39
N MET A 112 -1.22 2.09 -5.86
CA MET A 112 -1.87 3.31 -5.41
C MET A 112 -2.41 3.20 -3.99
N VAL A 113 -2.97 2.05 -3.61
CA VAL A 113 -3.34 1.77 -2.21
C VAL A 113 -2.09 1.75 -1.33
N ALA A 114 -0.98 1.17 -1.80
CA ALA A 114 0.30 1.21 -1.11
C ALA A 114 0.79 2.65 -0.86
N ARG A 115 0.70 3.50 -1.88
CA ARG A 115 0.99 4.94 -1.73
C ARG A 115 0.06 5.61 -0.74
N ALA A 116 -1.24 5.32 -0.79
CA ALA A 116 -2.21 5.85 0.16
C ALA A 116 -1.84 5.48 1.61
N ARG A 117 -1.49 4.21 1.86
CA ARG A 117 -0.98 3.76 3.15
C ARG A 117 0.21 4.60 3.62
N LEU A 118 1.24 4.76 2.80
CA LEU A 118 2.42 5.58 3.17
C LEU A 118 2.04 7.01 3.53
N ARG A 119 1.17 7.64 2.73
CA ARG A 119 0.71 9.02 3.00
C ARG A 119 -0.07 9.12 4.30
N ILE A 120 -0.97 8.17 4.54
CA ILE A 120 -1.82 8.14 5.73
C ILE A 120 -0.99 7.84 6.98
N GLU A 121 -0.07 6.88 6.93
CA GLU A 121 0.83 6.55 8.05
C GLU A 121 1.74 7.74 8.40
N ASN A 122 2.27 8.44 7.40
CA ASN A 122 3.16 9.58 7.60
C ASN A 122 2.44 10.85 8.09
N ALA A 123 1.24 11.14 7.57
CA ALA A 123 0.52 12.37 7.87
C ALA A 123 -0.45 12.25 9.06
N GLY A 124 -0.88 11.03 9.39
CA GLY A 124 -2.01 10.80 10.28
C GLY A 124 -3.37 11.05 9.61
N VAL A 125 -4.44 10.93 10.39
CA VAL A 125 -5.83 11.14 9.95
C VAL A 125 -6.49 12.08 10.93
N GLY A 126 -6.93 13.26 10.46
CA GLY A 126 -7.64 14.21 11.32
C GLY A 126 -6.85 14.68 12.54
N GLY A 127 -5.52 14.65 12.48
CA GLY A 127 -4.63 14.95 13.61
C GLY A 127 -4.32 13.75 14.52
N SER A 128 -4.99 12.61 14.37
CA SER A 128 -4.65 11.36 15.05
C SER A 128 -3.49 10.64 14.36
N ARG A 129 -2.59 10.06 15.16
CA ARG A 129 -1.52 9.21 14.63
C ARG A 129 -2.07 7.84 14.23
N VAL A 130 -1.57 7.30 13.13
CA VAL A 130 -1.83 5.91 12.73
C VAL A 130 -0.91 4.98 13.52
N LEU A 131 -1.49 4.04 14.25
CA LEU A 131 -0.77 3.03 15.03
C LEU A 131 -0.57 1.73 14.24
N ALA A 132 -1.50 1.38 13.36
CA ALA A 132 -1.43 0.18 12.55
C ALA A 132 -2.26 0.31 11.27
N TRP A 133 -1.85 -0.42 10.25
CA TRP A 133 -2.61 -0.65 9.02
C TRP A 133 -3.08 -2.11 8.99
N ILE A 134 -4.32 -2.33 8.55
CA ILE A 134 -4.85 -3.66 8.23
C ILE A 134 -5.11 -3.66 6.72
N SER A 135 -4.37 -4.47 5.97
CA SER A 135 -4.49 -4.51 4.51
C SER A 135 -5.74 -5.25 4.06
N GLU A 136 -6.14 -5.02 2.80
CA GLU A 136 -7.11 -5.86 2.10
C GLU A 136 -6.77 -7.35 2.25
N ARG A 137 -5.49 -7.73 2.10
CA ARG A 137 -5.04 -9.12 2.19
C ARG A 137 -5.31 -9.70 3.58
N GLN A 138 -4.87 -9.00 4.62
CA GLN A 138 -5.09 -9.43 6.00
C GLN A 138 -6.59 -9.50 6.32
N TRP A 139 -7.35 -8.47 5.94
CA TRP A 139 -8.79 -8.44 6.19
C TRP A 139 -9.51 -9.60 5.51
N ARG A 140 -9.18 -9.91 4.24
CA ARG A 140 -9.76 -11.05 3.52
C ARG A 140 -9.53 -12.37 4.24
N HIS A 141 -8.31 -12.58 4.74
CA HIS A 141 -7.95 -13.77 5.49
C HIS A 141 -8.75 -13.87 6.81
N GLU A 142 -8.87 -12.76 7.54
CA GLU A 142 -9.61 -12.71 8.81
C GLU A 142 -11.15 -12.75 8.64
N ASN A 143 -11.66 -12.44 7.43
CA ASN A 143 -13.09 -12.25 7.17
C ASN A 143 -13.62 -13.11 6.00
N GLU A 144 -13.10 -14.33 5.86
CA GLU A 144 -13.46 -15.24 4.76
C GLU A 144 -14.98 -15.45 4.63
N ALA A 145 -15.71 -15.58 5.75
CA ALA A 145 -17.17 -15.71 5.75
C ALA A 145 -17.89 -14.48 5.15
N ALA A 146 -17.36 -13.27 5.35
CA ALA A 146 -17.94 -12.04 4.78
C ALA A 146 -17.79 -11.99 3.26
N LEU A 147 -16.71 -12.56 2.70
CA LEU A 147 -16.51 -12.64 1.26
C LEU A 147 -17.60 -13.45 0.56
N HIS A 148 -18.06 -14.55 1.18
CA HIS A 148 -19.12 -15.40 0.65
C HIS A 148 -20.48 -14.70 0.55
N THR A 149 -20.71 -13.66 1.36
CA THR A 149 -21.93 -12.85 1.35
C THR A 149 -21.88 -11.68 0.35
N GLY A 150 -20.78 -11.53 -0.38
CA GLY A 150 -20.57 -10.40 -1.29
C GLY A 150 -20.37 -9.06 -0.56
N SER A 151 -19.87 -9.09 0.68
CA SER A 151 -19.54 -7.88 1.42
C SER A 151 -18.46 -7.07 0.69
N HIS A 152 -18.57 -5.74 0.79
CA HIS A 152 -17.56 -4.84 0.22
C HIS A 152 -16.21 -5.08 0.88
N VAL A 153 -15.16 -5.23 0.07
CA VAL A 153 -13.80 -5.39 0.55
C VAL A 153 -13.11 -4.02 0.56
N PRO A 154 -12.69 -3.51 1.72
CA PRO A 154 -12.03 -2.23 1.79
C PRO A 154 -10.57 -2.29 1.31
N ASP A 155 -10.05 -1.15 0.87
CA ASP A 155 -8.65 -1.04 0.45
C ASP A 155 -7.68 -1.13 1.63
N GLY A 156 -8.16 -0.78 2.82
CA GLY A 156 -7.53 -1.09 4.08
C GLY A 156 -8.28 -0.48 5.27
N PHE A 157 -7.74 -0.70 6.46
CA PHE A 157 -8.14 0.01 7.67
C PHE A 157 -6.93 0.64 8.35
N VAL A 158 -7.18 1.72 9.07
CA VAL A 158 -6.21 2.37 9.95
C VAL A 158 -6.68 2.30 11.39
N ARG A 159 -5.80 1.87 12.28
CA ARG A 159 -6.03 1.96 13.74
C ARG A 159 -5.38 3.24 14.24
N LEU A 160 -6.17 4.12 14.85
CA LEU A 160 -5.73 5.42 15.33
C LEU A 160 -5.40 5.37 16.83
N ASP A 161 -4.56 6.29 17.29
CA ASP A 161 -4.14 6.41 18.69
C ASP A 161 -5.26 6.68 19.70
N GLY A 162 -6.41 7.18 19.25
CA GLY A 162 -7.65 7.28 20.04
C GLY A 162 -8.47 5.99 20.14
N GLY A 163 -7.94 4.83 19.70
CA GLY A 163 -8.65 3.55 19.69
C GLY A 163 -9.70 3.39 18.58
N MET A 164 -9.89 4.43 17.76
CA MET A 164 -10.79 4.39 16.60
C MET A 164 -10.17 3.62 15.44
N THR A 165 -11.03 2.96 14.65
CA THR A 165 -10.65 2.34 13.39
C THR A 165 -11.31 3.09 12.24
N GLY A 166 -10.49 3.55 11.29
CA GLY A 166 -10.95 4.16 10.05
C GLY A 166 -10.94 3.17 8.90
N VAL A 167 -12.00 3.15 8.09
CA VAL A 167 -12.03 2.41 6.83
C VAL A 167 -11.46 3.27 5.70
N VAL A 168 -10.59 2.69 4.87
CA VAL A 168 -9.92 3.40 3.78
C VAL A 168 -10.48 2.94 2.43
N GLN A 169 -10.74 3.92 1.56
CA GLN A 169 -11.05 3.69 0.14
C GLN A 169 -10.17 4.59 -0.71
N VAL A 170 -9.69 4.07 -1.83
CA VAL A 170 -8.79 4.78 -2.74
C VAL A 170 -9.45 4.94 -4.09
N GLY A 171 -9.57 6.18 -4.56
CA GLY A 171 -9.92 6.50 -5.93
C GLY A 171 -8.68 7.00 -6.67
N HIS A 172 -8.30 6.37 -7.78
CA HIS A 172 -7.09 6.73 -8.53
C HIS A 172 -7.37 7.76 -9.63
N THR A 173 -8.63 7.99 -9.98
CA THR A 173 -9.06 8.98 -10.96
C THR A 173 -10.25 9.76 -10.46
N ARG A 174 -10.50 10.96 -11.02
CA ARG A 174 -11.72 11.74 -10.73
C ARG A 174 -13.00 10.94 -10.90
N VAL A 175 -13.04 10.12 -11.94
CA VAL A 175 -14.20 9.28 -12.27
C VAL A 175 -14.40 8.19 -11.22
N GLU A 176 -13.31 7.55 -10.77
CA GLU A 176 -13.38 6.58 -9.67
C GLU A 176 -13.83 7.23 -8.36
N VAL A 177 -13.28 8.38 -8.00
CA VAL A 177 -13.69 9.14 -6.80
C VAL A 177 -15.18 9.47 -6.85
N ALA A 178 -15.70 9.93 -7.99
CA ALA A 178 -17.12 10.18 -8.16
C ALA A 178 -17.97 8.91 -7.99
N ARG A 179 -17.50 7.77 -8.52
CA ARG A 179 -18.17 6.46 -8.38
C ARG A 179 -18.12 5.90 -6.96
N LEU A 180 -17.12 6.28 -6.15
CA LEU A 180 -17.01 5.87 -4.75
C LEU A 180 -18.01 6.57 -3.83
N ARG A 181 -18.60 7.71 -4.22
CA ARG A 181 -19.49 8.50 -3.33
C ARG A 181 -20.62 7.69 -2.68
N PRO A 182 -21.41 6.86 -3.40
CA PRO A 182 -22.46 6.06 -2.77
C PRO A 182 -21.92 5.04 -1.78
N LEU A 183 -20.75 4.46 -2.06
CA LEU A 183 -20.07 3.54 -1.15
C LEU A 183 -19.58 4.27 0.09
N ILE A 184 -18.96 5.45 -0.04
CA ILE A 184 -18.51 6.27 1.09
C ILE A 184 -19.69 6.61 2.02
N ALA A 185 -20.84 7.00 1.46
CA ALA A 185 -22.04 7.22 2.26
C ALA A 185 -22.53 5.95 2.98
N LYS A 186 -22.41 4.77 2.35
CA LYS A 186 -22.72 3.49 3.00
C LYS A 186 -21.73 3.15 4.12
N LEU A 187 -20.44 3.38 3.91
CA LEU A 187 -19.39 3.13 4.90
C LEU A 187 -19.52 4.06 6.11
N ALA A 188 -19.85 5.34 5.87
CA ALA A 188 -20.10 6.33 6.92
C ALA A 188 -21.24 5.92 7.88
N ARG A 189 -22.17 5.05 7.47
CA ARG A 189 -23.21 4.52 8.36
C ARG A 189 -22.73 3.41 9.30
N HIS A 190 -21.59 2.79 9.02
CA HIS A 190 -21.09 1.61 9.75
C HIS A 190 -19.72 1.82 10.37
N HIS A 191 -19.03 2.90 10.01
CA HIS A 191 -17.69 3.21 10.47
C HIS A 191 -17.63 4.66 10.98
N PRO A 192 -17.10 4.89 12.19
CA PRO A 192 -17.01 6.24 12.76
C PRO A 192 -16.05 7.15 11.98
N VAL A 193 -15.08 6.56 11.28
CA VAL A 193 -14.09 7.26 10.47
C VAL A 193 -14.03 6.61 9.09
N VAL A 194 -14.14 7.43 8.04
CA VAL A 194 -13.91 7.02 6.65
C VAL A 194 -12.80 7.88 6.08
N VAL A 195 -11.80 7.24 5.47
CA VAL A 195 -10.69 7.93 4.79
C VAL A 195 -10.80 7.67 3.31
N LEU A 196 -10.99 8.74 2.54
CA LEU A 196 -10.99 8.71 1.08
C LEU A 196 -9.65 9.23 0.56
N ALA A 197 -8.82 8.37 0.01
CA ALA A 197 -7.60 8.78 -0.67
C ALA A 197 -7.91 9.13 -2.13
N VAL A 198 -7.47 10.32 -2.58
CA VAL A 198 -7.76 10.89 -3.90
C VAL A 198 -6.47 11.37 -4.58
N PRO A 199 -6.43 11.50 -5.92
CA PRO A 199 -5.26 12.02 -6.59
C PRO A 199 -4.95 13.46 -6.18
N ARG A 200 -3.67 13.82 -6.15
CA ARG A 200 -3.23 15.22 -5.93
C ARG A 200 -3.95 16.23 -6.83
N GLY A 201 -4.34 17.36 -6.25
CA GLY A 201 -5.00 18.46 -6.96
C GLY A 201 -6.52 18.32 -7.07
N GLU A 202 -7.11 17.22 -6.57
CA GLU A 202 -8.56 17.09 -6.42
C GLU A 202 -9.11 17.86 -5.23
N LEU A 203 -8.31 18.15 -4.20
CA LEU A 203 -8.74 19.01 -3.10
C LEU A 203 -8.90 20.48 -3.51
N ALA A 204 -8.17 20.93 -4.54
CA ALA A 204 -8.21 22.31 -5.02
C ALA A 204 -9.53 22.70 -5.71
N GLY A 205 -10.40 21.72 -6.01
CA GLY A 205 -11.71 21.93 -6.64
C GLY A 205 -12.91 21.85 -5.69
N ASN A 206 -12.70 21.60 -4.39
CA ASN A 206 -13.79 21.45 -3.42
C ASN A 206 -13.43 22.18 -2.10
N PRO A 207 -14.04 23.35 -1.80
CA PRO A 207 -13.72 24.13 -0.59
C PRO A 207 -14.27 23.53 0.71
N ALA A 208 -14.78 22.30 0.70
CA ALA A 208 -15.19 21.64 1.92
C ALA A 208 -13.94 21.04 2.59
N GLY A 209 -13.62 21.53 3.79
CA GLY A 209 -12.84 20.76 4.78
C GLY A 209 -13.53 19.42 5.09
N PRO A 210 -13.15 18.70 6.18
CA PRO A 210 -13.79 17.41 6.50
C PRO A 210 -15.31 17.56 6.45
N ALA A 211 -15.93 16.94 5.46
CA ALA A 211 -17.37 17.00 5.29
C ALA A 211 -17.97 16.07 6.34
N ALA A 212 -18.44 16.64 7.45
CA ALA A 212 -19.29 15.92 8.37
C ALA A 212 -20.53 15.46 7.59
N VAL A 213 -20.64 14.15 7.35
CA VAL A 213 -21.88 13.58 6.85
C VAL A 213 -22.79 13.45 8.06
N THR A 214 -23.62 14.45 8.30
CA THR A 214 -24.67 14.42 9.32
C THR A 214 -25.85 13.64 8.75
N ASP A 215 -26.19 12.52 9.38
CA ASP A 215 -27.47 11.81 9.19
C ASP A 215 -28.42 12.24 10.31
N ASP A 216 -29.70 12.48 10.00
CA ASP A 216 -30.78 12.89 10.90
C ASP A 216 -31.28 11.74 11.80
N GLY A 217 -30.39 10.81 12.17
CA GLY A 217 -30.74 9.57 12.86
C GLY A 217 -29.69 9.14 13.88
N ASP A 218 -29.81 9.68 15.09
CA ASP A 218 -29.38 9.17 16.42
C ASP A 218 -28.01 8.45 16.56
N GLY A 219 -27.06 8.68 15.66
CA GLY A 219 -25.69 8.20 15.72
C GLY A 219 -24.71 9.36 15.57
N LEU A 220 -23.56 9.29 16.26
CA LEU A 220 -22.48 10.25 16.07
C LEU A 220 -22.12 10.31 14.57
N PRO A 221 -22.04 11.50 13.95
CA PRO A 221 -21.79 11.61 12.52
C PRO A 221 -20.41 11.01 12.21
N ALA A 222 -20.36 10.08 11.27
CA ALA A 222 -19.08 9.58 10.79
C ALA A 222 -18.30 10.72 10.14
N THR A 223 -17.02 10.79 10.48
CA THR A 223 -16.14 11.83 9.92
C THR A 223 -15.45 11.28 8.69
N VAL A 224 -15.64 11.98 7.56
CA VAL A 224 -14.97 11.65 6.30
C VAL A 224 -13.74 12.55 6.15
N PHE A 225 -12.56 11.93 6.12
CA PHE A 225 -11.30 12.59 5.82
C PHE A 225 -10.89 12.34 4.37
N THR A 226 -10.26 13.32 3.75
CA THR A 226 -9.70 13.17 2.40
C THR A 226 -8.18 13.34 2.46
N VAL A 227 -7.45 12.42 1.82
CA VAL A 227 -5.99 12.42 1.76
C VAL A 227 -5.54 12.42 0.31
N GLU A 228 -4.59 13.29 -0.05
CA GLU A 228 -4.03 13.31 -1.40
C GLU A 228 -2.89 12.30 -1.58
N ILE A 229 -2.93 11.59 -2.71
CA ILE A 229 -1.92 10.61 -3.14
C ILE A 229 -1.27 10.96 -4.47
#